data_AF-A0A4Q3FHW7-F1
#
_entry.id   AF-A0A4Q3FHW7-F1
#
_cell.length_a   1.000
_cell.length_b   1.000
_cell.length_c   1.000
_cell.angle_alpha   90.00
_cell.angle_beta   90.00
_cell.angle_gamma   90.00
#
_symmetry.space_group_name_H-M   'P 1'
#
loop_
_entity.id
_entity.type
_entity.pdbx_description
1 polymer ?
#
loop_
_entity_poly.entity_id
_entity_poly.type
_entity_poly.pdbx_seq_one_letter_code
_entity_poly.pdbx_strand_id
1 'polypeptide(L)'
;MAVTGATVTYRNGHTALRDASFRIPTGTIAALVGVNGSGKSTLFKAIMGFVGLAKGDMLGVSGADIAGAAAIAAFTAAVIAIKWKEFLLHAFDPAQAQAIGLRVKLLHYGLLGLISLTIVGALQAVGIILSVAMLIAPGAIAFLLTRHFSTMLLTSVVIAVAGSLLGVYLSFFLDSAPAPTIVLLLSLVFVFALLHASRRVPEASV
;
A
#
# COMPACT_ATOMS: atom_id res chain seq x y z
N MET A 1 -16.64 -12.42 9.02
CA MET A 1 -15.22 -12.78 8.79
C MET A 1 -15.08 -14.30 8.88
N ALA A 2 -14.36 -14.95 7.98
CA ALA A 2 -14.09 -16.39 8.01
C ALA A 2 -12.59 -16.64 7.89
N VAL A 3 -12.06 -17.56 8.68
CA VAL A 3 -10.66 -18.01 8.68
C VAL A 3 -10.66 -19.51 8.48
N THR A 4 -9.85 -20.02 7.54
CA THR A 4 -9.79 -21.45 7.23
C THR A 4 -8.34 -21.94 7.23
N GLY A 5 -8.08 -22.97 8.02
CA GLY A 5 -6.82 -23.71 8.06
C GLY A 5 -5.61 -22.91 8.54
N ALA A 6 -5.81 -21.87 9.35
CA ALA A 6 -4.75 -20.95 9.73
C ALA A 6 -3.70 -21.61 10.62
N THR A 7 -2.48 -21.74 10.07
CA THR A 7 -1.30 -22.26 10.77
C THR A 7 -0.25 -21.17 10.87
N VAL A 8 0.12 -20.80 12.12
CA VAL A 8 1.17 -19.82 12.39
C VAL A 8 2.33 -20.52 13.07
N THR A 9 3.47 -20.51 12.39
CA THR A 9 4.73 -21.02 12.92
C THR A 9 5.70 -19.86 13.07
N TYR A 10 6.20 -19.66 14.28
CA TYR A 10 7.22 -18.65 14.56
C TYR A 10 8.60 -19.15 14.10
N ARG A 11 9.53 -18.21 13.84
CA ARG A 11 10.89 -18.52 13.37
C ARG A 11 11.70 -19.44 14.28
N ASN A 12 11.34 -19.55 15.56
CA ASN A 12 11.94 -20.49 16.50
C ASN A 12 11.48 -21.95 16.29
N GLY A 13 10.75 -22.25 15.21
CA GLY A 13 10.15 -23.55 14.95
C GLY A 13 8.90 -23.84 15.79
N HIS A 14 8.52 -22.95 16.71
CA HIS A 14 7.35 -23.15 17.56
C HIS A 14 6.07 -22.78 16.82
N THR A 15 5.28 -23.78 16.47
CA THR A 15 3.95 -23.59 15.89
C THR A 15 2.96 -23.15 16.96
N ALA A 16 2.55 -21.89 16.92
CA ALA A 16 1.61 -21.30 17.87
C ALA A 16 0.15 -21.49 17.48
N LEU A 17 -0.14 -21.65 16.19
CA LEU A 17 -1.46 -21.99 15.68
C LEU A 17 -1.34 -23.17 14.72
N ARG A 18 -2.19 -24.18 14.89
CA ARG A 18 -2.27 -25.37 14.03
C ARG A 18 -3.67 -25.47 13.46
N ASP A 19 -3.80 -25.29 12.15
CA ASP A 19 -5.03 -25.55 11.38
C ASP A 19 -6.32 -24.93 11.96
N ALA A 20 -6.24 -23.68 12.46
CA ALA A 20 -7.39 -23.05 13.11
C ALA A 20 -8.40 -22.55 12.07
N SER A 21 -9.64 -23.03 12.15
CA SER A 21 -10.75 -22.60 11.28
C SER A 21 -11.93 -22.09 12.10
N PHE A 22 -12.40 -20.87 11.83
CA PHE A 22 -13.55 -20.29 12.52
C PHE A 22 -14.26 -19.24 11.66
N ARG A 23 -15.56 -19.04 11.93
CA ARG A 23 -16.40 -18.04 11.25
C ARG A 23 -17.06 -17.15 12.28
N ILE A 24 -16.85 -15.83 12.15
CA ILE A 24 -17.50 -14.80 12.96
C ILE A 24 -18.58 -14.13 12.10
N PRO A 25 -19.87 -14.26 12.45
CA PRO A 25 -20.96 -13.56 11.78
C PRO A 25 -20.77 -12.03 11.81
N THR A 26 -21.25 -11.33 10.80
CA THR A 26 -21.17 -9.87 10.75
C THR A 26 -22.10 -9.26 11.80
N GLY A 27 -21.60 -8.30 12.59
CA GLY A 27 -22.38 -7.63 13.64
C GLY A 27 -22.29 -8.30 15.03
N THR A 28 -21.48 -9.35 15.20
CA THR A 28 -21.29 -9.99 16.52
C THR A 28 -19.93 -9.62 17.14
N ILE A 29 -19.92 -9.38 18.45
CA ILE A 29 -18.69 -9.25 19.24
C ILE A 29 -18.32 -10.64 19.74
N ALA A 30 -17.16 -11.15 19.31
CA ALA A 30 -16.64 -12.45 19.73
C ALA A 30 -15.38 -12.24 20.60
N ALA A 31 -15.32 -12.93 21.75
CA ALA A 31 -14.16 -12.92 22.63
C ALA A 31 -13.37 -14.24 22.47
N LEU A 32 -12.04 -14.12 22.36
CA LEU A 32 -11.14 -15.27 22.33
C LEU A 32 -10.50 -15.47 23.71
N VAL A 33 -10.84 -16.56 24.37
CA VAL A 33 -10.37 -16.89 25.74
C VAL A 33 -9.50 -18.13 25.71
N GLY A 34 -8.49 -18.19 26.59
CA GLY A 34 -7.59 -19.33 26.73
C GLY A 34 -6.45 -19.04 27.69
N VAL A 35 -5.68 -20.07 28.07
CA VAL A 35 -4.52 -19.94 28.98
C VAL A 35 -3.38 -19.12 28.37
N ASN A 36 -2.52 -18.51 29.20
CA ASN A 36 -1.33 -17.81 28.69
C ASN A 36 -0.49 -18.74 27.79
N GLY A 37 -0.02 -18.23 26.66
CA GLY A 37 0.71 -19.03 25.66
C GLY A 37 -0.16 -19.80 24.66
N SER A 38 -1.50 -19.79 24.79
CA SER A 38 -2.42 -20.52 23.89
C SER A 38 -2.55 -19.97 22.45
N GLY A 39 -1.67 -19.05 22.03
CA GLY A 39 -1.71 -18.46 20.69
C GLY A 39 -2.72 -17.33 20.47
N LYS A 40 -3.37 -16.78 21.51
CA LYS A 40 -4.35 -15.67 21.36
C LYS A 40 -3.79 -14.44 20.66
N SER A 41 -2.70 -13.88 21.19
CA SER A 41 -2.03 -12.72 20.59
C SER A 41 -1.51 -13.04 19.19
N THR A 42 -1.14 -14.29 18.94
CA THR A 42 -0.73 -14.78 17.62
C THR A 42 -1.91 -14.79 16.64
N LEU A 43 -3.08 -15.28 17.05
CA LEU A 43 -4.30 -15.24 16.25
C LEU A 43 -4.69 -13.81 15.92
N PHE A 44 -4.71 -12.92 16.92
CA PHE A 44 -5.01 -11.49 16.71
C PHE A 44 -4.01 -10.84 15.75
N LYS A 45 -2.70 -11.11 15.91
CA LYS A 45 -1.67 -10.61 14.99
C LYS A 45 -1.83 -11.17 13.58
N ALA A 46 -2.24 -12.43 13.41
CA ALA A 46 -2.51 -13.02 12.09
C ALA A 46 -3.76 -12.40 11.45
N ILE A 47 -4.86 -12.25 12.20
CA ILE A 47 -6.10 -11.58 11.76
C ILE A 47 -5.85 -10.14 11.32
N MET A 48 -5.02 -9.41 12.07
CA MET A 48 -4.66 -8.02 11.75
C MET A 48 -3.63 -7.91 10.60
N GLY A 49 -3.14 -9.02 10.05
CA GLY A 49 -2.15 -9.04 8.97
C GLY A 49 -0.71 -8.74 9.42
N PHE A 50 -0.41 -8.77 10.73
CA PHE A 50 0.94 -8.54 11.26
C PHE A 50 1.85 -9.78 11.19
N VAL A 51 1.29 -10.99 11.09
CA VAL A 51 2.05 -12.25 11.00
C VAL A 51 1.53 -13.06 9.83
N GLY A 52 2.43 -13.40 8.90
CA GLY A 52 2.12 -14.26 7.75
C GLY A 52 1.82 -15.70 8.18
N LEU A 53 0.87 -16.34 7.52
CA LEU A 53 0.60 -17.75 7.73
C LEU A 53 1.67 -18.63 7.08
N ALA A 54 2.03 -19.72 7.76
CA ALA A 54 2.93 -20.74 7.23
C ALA A 54 2.20 -21.77 6.34
N LYS A 55 0.92 -22.03 6.65
CA LYS A 55 -0.04 -22.83 5.87
C LYS A 55 -1.46 -22.35 6.20
N GLY A 56 -2.37 -22.46 5.24
CA GLY A 56 -3.74 -21.95 5.36
C GLY A 56 -3.95 -20.65 4.60
N ASP A 57 -5.19 -20.44 4.20
CA ASP A 57 -5.60 -19.28 3.42
C ASP A 57 -6.15 -18.20 4.36
N MET A 58 -5.26 -17.35 4.87
CA MET A 58 -5.58 -15.98 5.27
C MET A 58 -5.01 -14.96 4.28
N LEU A 59 -4.18 -15.42 3.33
CA LEU A 59 -3.58 -14.53 2.34
C LEU A 59 -4.53 -14.23 1.19
N GLY A 60 -5.58 -15.04 0.95
CA GLY A 60 -6.86 -14.66 0.36
C GLY A 60 -6.83 -13.90 -0.96
N VAL A 61 -5.68 -13.79 -1.62
CA VAL A 61 -5.54 -13.15 -2.92
C VAL A 61 -5.82 -14.23 -3.94
N SER A 62 -7.11 -14.40 -4.23
CA SER A 62 -7.50 -15.23 -5.35
C SER A 62 -7.01 -14.56 -6.64
N GLY A 63 -6.87 -15.35 -7.72
CA GLY A 63 -6.62 -14.77 -9.04
C GLY A 63 -7.66 -13.71 -9.42
N ALA A 64 -8.88 -13.77 -8.86
CA ALA A 64 -9.91 -12.77 -9.05
C ALA A 64 -9.59 -11.44 -8.31
N ASP A 65 -8.95 -11.48 -7.15
CA ASP A 65 -8.54 -10.27 -6.41
C ASP A 65 -7.39 -9.57 -7.13
N ILE A 66 -6.43 -10.34 -7.68
CA ILE A 66 -5.35 -9.80 -8.53
C ILE A 66 -5.94 -9.19 -9.81
N ALA A 67 -6.84 -9.92 -10.48
CA ALA A 67 -7.47 -9.44 -11.71
C ALA A 67 -8.32 -8.19 -11.44
N GLY A 68 -9.06 -8.14 -10.33
CA GLY A 68 -9.83 -6.97 -9.90
C GLY A 68 -8.95 -5.75 -9.62
N ALA A 69 -7.87 -5.94 -8.85
CA ALA A 69 -6.91 -4.87 -8.58
C ALA A 69 -6.20 -4.39 -9.86
N ALA A 70 -5.84 -5.30 -10.77
CA ALA A 70 -5.25 -4.97 -12.07
C ALA A 70 -6.24 -4.21 -12.97
N ALA A 71 -7.50 -4.60 -12.99
CA ALA A 71 -8.55 -3.91 -13.74
C ALA A 71 -8.79 -2.50 -13.20
N ILE A 72 -8.86 -2.33 -11.87
CA ILE A 72 -8.98 -1.02 -11.22
C ILE A 72 -7.75 -0.16 -11.54
N ALA A 73 -6.54 -0.71 -11.41
CA ALA A 73 -5.31 0.01 -11.71
C ALA A 73 -5.24 0.45 -13.18
N ALA A 74 -5.60 -0.43 -14.12
CA ALA A 74 -5.66 -0.12 -15.54
C ALA A 74 -6.70 0.97 -15.85
N PHE A 75 -7.89 0.87 -15.25
CA PHE A 75 -8.93 1.89 -15.39
C PHE A 75 -8.48 3.25 -14.85
N THR A 76 -7.95 3.30 -13.62
CA THR A 76 -7.45 4.56 -13.03
C THR A 76 -6.32 5.14 -13.87
N ALA A 77 -5.36 4.33 -14.30
CA ALA A 77 -4.26 4.78 -15.15
C ALA A 77 -4.76 5.32 -16.49
N ALA A 78 -5.72 4.66 -17.13
CA ALA A 78 -6.34 5.12 -18.37
C ALA A 78 -7.07 6.45 -18.20
N VAL A 79 -7.85 6.61 -17.14
CA VAL A 79 -8.55 7.88 -16.86
C VAL A 79 -7.54 9.02 -16.63
N ILE A 80 -6.48 8.79 -15.86
CA ILE A 80 -5.40 9.77 -15.64
C ILE A 80 -4.69 10.12 -16.95
N ALA A 81 -4.39 9.12 -17.80
CA ALA A 81 -3.70 9.34 -19.07
C ALA A 81 -4.57 10.14 -20.06
N ILE A 82 -5.87 9.82 -20.18
CA ILE A 82 -6.80 10.53 -21.06
C ILE A 82 -7.02 11.98 -20.58
N LYS A 83 -7.09 12.18 -19.25
CA LYS A 83 -7.35 13.49 -18.61
C LYS A 83 -6.09 14.19 -18.12
N TRP A 84 -4.93 13.85 -18.69
CA TRP A 84 -3.63 14.33 -18.24
C TRP A 84 -3.56 15.86 -18.20
N LYS A 85 -4.07 16.53 -19.23
CA LYS A 85 -4.04 18.00 -19.35
C LYS A 85 -4.96 18.68 -18.33
N GLU A 86 -6.16 18.15 -18.14
CA GLU A 86 -7.15 18.70 -17.19
C GLU A 86 -6.72 18.54 -15.73
N PHE A 87 -6.16 17.38 -15.37
CA PHE A 87 -5.63 17.16 -14.01
C PHE A 87 -4.38 17.99 -13.74
N LEU A 88 -3.49 18.15 -14.72
CA LEU A 88 -2.33 19.02 -14.60
C LEU A 88 -2.77 20.47 -14.37
N LEU A 89 -3.71 20.98 -15.18
CA LEU A 89 -4.24 22.34 -15.01
C LEU A 89 -4.89 22.52 -13.64
N HIS A 90 -5.69 21.55 -13.20
CA HIS A 90 -6.34 21.62 -11.90
C HIS A 90 -5.35 21.62 -10.72
N ALA A 91 -4.24 20.87 -10.84
CA ALA A 91 -3.22 20.76 -9.81
C ALA A 91 -2.34 22.01 -9.67
N PHE A 92 -2.11 22.75 -10.77
CA PHE A 92 -1.24 23.94 -10.77
C PHE A 92 -2.00 25.27 -10.66
N ASP A 93 -3.18 25.40 -11.28
CA ASP A 93 -3.98 26.63 -11.22
C ASP A 93 -5.50 26.35 -11.34
N PRO A 94 -6.18 26.04 -10.22
CA PRO A 94 -7.62 25.81 -10.23
C PRO A 94 -8.43 27.06 -10.63
N ALA A 95 -7.90 28.27 -10.49
CA ALA A 95 -8.58 29.50 -10.89
C ALA A 95 -8.53 29.70 -12.41
N GLN A 96 -7.39 29.44 -13.03
CA GLN A 96 -7.23 29.44 -14.49
C GLN A 96 -8.02 28.29 -15.14
N ALA A 97 -8.11 27.12 -14.50
CA ALA A 97 -8.97 26.04 -14.96
C ALA A 97 -10.47 26.45 -15.01
N GLN A 98 -10.96 27.22 -14.03
CA GLN A 98 -12.33 27.76 -14.07
C GLN A 98 -12.50 28.80 -15.19
N ALA A 99 -11.51 29.65 -15.42
CA ALA A 99 -11.53 30.66 -16.48
C ALA A 99 -11.60 30.05 -17.90
N ILE A 100 -11.00 28.87 -18.09
CA ILE A 100 -11.03 28.14 -19.38
C ILE A 100 -12.32 27.31 -19.54
N GLY A 101 -13.29 27.43 -18.61
CA GLY A 101 -14.59 26.76 -18.68
C GLY A 101 -14.56 25.29 -18.25
N LEU A 102 -13.49 24.84 -17.60
CA LEU A 102 -13.36 23.47 -17.12
C LEU A 102 -14.30 23.24 -15.92
N ARG A 103 -15.01 22.12 -15.90
CA ARG A 103 -15.92 21.74 -14.79
C ARG A 103 -15.11 21.27 -13.58
N VAL A 104 -14.49 22.20 -12.85
CA VAL A 104 -13.59 21.92 -11.73
C VAL A 104 -14.24 21.03 -10.66
N LYS A 105 -15.54 21.19 -10.38
CA LYS A 105 -16.28 20.31 -9.47
C LYS A 105 -16.25 18.84 -9.91
N LEU A 106 -16.45 18.56 -11.20
CA LEU A 106 -16.45 17.20 -11.72
C LEU A 106 -15.06 16.57 -11.63
N LEU A 107 -14.01 17.34 -11.89
CA LEU A 107 -12.63 16.86 -11.77
C LEU A 107 -12.24 16.60 -10.33
N HIS A 108 -12.64 17.45 -9.40
CA HIS A 108 -12.39 17.27 -7.97
C HIS A 108 -13.05 16.00 -7.43
N TYR A 109 -14.38 15.84 -7.66
CA TYR A 109 -15.09 14.64 -7.23
C TYR A 109 -14.65 13.39 -8.00
N GLY A 110 -14.28 13.53 -9.28
CA GLY A 110 -13.71 12.45 -10.08
C GLY A 110 -12.36 11.97 -9.53
N LEU A 111 -11.46 12.89 -9.17
CA LEU A 111 -10.17 12.56 -8.56
C LEU A 111 -10.37 11.85 -7.21
N LEU A 112 -11.27 12.39 -6.36
CA LEU A 112 -11.58 11.77 -5.07
C LEU A 112 -12.16 10.36 -5.25
N GLY A 113 -13.03 10.16 -6.25
CA GLY A 113 -13.57 8.87 -6.63
C GLY A 113 -12.49 7.88 -7.09
N LEU A 114 -11.57 8.32 -7.96
CA LEU A 114 -10.45 7.51 -8.44
C LEU A 114 -9.50 7.11 -7.31
N ILE A 115 -9.17 8.04 -6.42
CA ILE A 115 -8.34 7.78 -5.24
C ILE A 115 -9.02 6.74 -4.35
N SER A 116 -10.30 6.94 -4.02
CA SER A 116 -11.07 6.00 -3.20
C SER A 116 -11.12 4.60 -3.82
N LEU A 117 -11.43 4.51 -5.11
CA LEU A 117 -11.48 3.24 -5.85
C LEU A 117 -10.12 2.53 -5.85
N THR A 118 -9.04 3.27 -6.09
CA THR A 118 -7.68 2.73 -6.14
C THR A 118 -7.24 2.24 -4.76
N ILE A 119 -7.56 2.97 -3.69
CA ILE A 119 -7.27 2.57 -2.32
C ILE A 119 -8.02 1.27 -1.99
N VAL A 120 -9.33 1.20 -2.23
CA VAL A 120 -10.13 0.00 -1.93
C VAL A 120 -9.60 -1.23 -2.68
N GLY A 121 -9.30 -1.09 -3.99
CA GLY A 121 -8.71 -2.17 -4.78
C GLY A 121 -7.34 -2.62 -4.26
N ALA A 122 -6.48 -1.67 -3.89
CA ALA A 122 -5.16 -1.98 -3.34
C ALA A 122 -5.22 -2.64 -1.95
N LEU A 123 -6.18 -2.24 -1.11
CA LEU A 123 -6.34 -2.78 0.25
C LEU A 123 -6.77 -4.26 0.23
N GLN A 124 -7.64 -4.63 -0.71
CA GLN A 124 -8.12 -6.01 -0.85
C GLN A 124 -7.03 -6.97 -1.32
N ALA A 125 -6.19 -6.53 -2.27
CA ALA A 125 -5.16 -7.39 -2.88
C ALA A 125 -3.86 -7.52 -2.06
N VAL A 126 -3.54 -6.56 -1.19
CA VAL A 126 -2.20 -6.50 -0.57
C VAL A 126 -2.26 -6.35 0.95
N GLY A 127 -3.31 -5.73 1.48
CA GLY A 127 -3.48 -5.48 2.91
C GLY A 127 -3.04 -4.09 3.36
N ILE A 128 -3.65 -3.63 4.45
CA ILE A 128 -3.72 -2.21 4.85
C ILE A 128 -2.35 -1.53 4.94
N ILE A 129 -1.39 -2.14 5.63
CA ILE A 129 -0.10 -1.52 5.94
C ILE A 129 0.71 -1.27 4.66
N LEU A 130 0.84 -2.29 3.81
CA LEU A 130 1.63 -2.19 2.58
C LEU A 130 0.92 -1.29 1.56
N SER A 131 -0.41 -1.33 1.47
CA SER A 131 -1.17 -0.43 0.59
C SER A 131 -0.99 1.04 0.97
N VAL A 132 -1.08 1.39 2.26
CA VAL A 132 -0.88 2.78 2.71
C VAL A 132 0.55 3.24 2.47
N ALA A 133 1.54 2.38 2.73
CA ALA A 133 2.93 2.71 2.46
C ALA A 133 3.21 2.93 0.97
N MET A 134 2.71 2.04 0.10
CA MET A 134 2.87 2.16 -1.35
C MET A 134 2.09 3.32 -1.97
N LEU A 135 0.99 3.73 -1.34
CA LEU A 135 0.22 4.90 -1.78
C LEU A 135 1.01 6.20 -1.60
N ILE A 136 1.82 6.29 -0.53
CA ILE A 136 2.43 7.56 -0.10
C ILE A 136 3.92 7.62 -0.41
N ALA A 137 4.69 6.59 -0.02
CA ALA A 137 6.15 6.62 -0.01
C ALA A 137 6.80 6.82 -1.40
N PRO A 138 6.51 6.01 -2.44
CA PRO A 138 7.15 6.19 -3.75
C PRO A 138 6.85 7.56 -4.37
N GLY A 139 5.65 8.08 -4.15
CA GLY A 139 5.26 9.44 -4.56
C GLY A 139 6.07 10.51 -3.84
N ALA A 140 6.20 10.41 -2.51
CA ALA A 140 6.98 11.34 -1.72
C ALA A 140 8.49 11.29 -2.06
N ILE A 141 9.04 10.09 -2.28
CA ILE A 141 10.44 9.92 -2.71
C ILE A 141 10.65 10.58 -4.07
N ALA A 142 9.77 10.31 -5.04
CA ALA A 142 9.88 10.88 -6.38
C ALA A 142 9.72 12.41 -6.37
N PHE A 143 8.85 12.95 -5.51
CA PHE A 143 8.67 14.38 -5.31
C PHE A 143 9.97 15.06 -4.85
N LEU A 144 10.72 14.42 -3.95
CA LEU A 144 11.99 14.95 -3.43
C LEU A 144 13.13 14.88 -4.47
N LEU A 145 13.07 13.94 -5.40
CA LEU A 145 14.13 13.69 -6.38
C LEU A 145 13.94 14.42 -7.71
N THR A 146 12.70 14.76 -8.08
CA THR A 146 12.36 15.30 -9.41
C THR A 146 11.68 16.66 -9.33
N ARG A 147 11.83 17.48 -10.39
CA ARG A 147 11.24 18.84 -10.46
C ARG A 147 10.04 18.97 -11.39
N HIS A 148 9.75 17.95 -12.21
CA HIS A 148 8.63 17.96 -13.16
C HIS A 148 7.63 16.86 -12.85
N PHE A 149 6.33 17.18 -12.98
CA PHE A 149 5.23 16.29 -12.63
C PHE A 149 5.26 14.97 -13.43
N SER A 150 5.51 15.01 -14.75
CA SER A 150 5.57 13.80 -15.58
C SER A 150 6.71 12.87 -15.17
N THR A 151 7.91 13.43 -14.90
CA THR A 151 9.06 12.65 -14.44
C THR A 151 8.84 12.12 -13.03
N MET A 152 8.14 12.86 -12.18
CA MET A 152 7.78 12.42 -10.83
C MET A 152 6.89 11.18 -10.86
N LEU A 153 5.88 11.16 -11.74
CA LEU A 153 4.97 10.02 -11.86
C LEU A 153 5.72 8.75 -12.31
N LEU A 154 6.55 8.86 -13.34
CA LEU A 154 7.33 7.72 -13.84
C LEU A 154 8.37 7.23 -12.81
N THR A 155 9.06 8.16 -12.15
CA THR A 155 10.05 7.82 -11.10
C THR A 155 9.37 7.17 -9.90
N SER A 156 8.18 7.62 -9.51
CA SER A 156 7.38 7.01 -8.44
C SER A 156 7.05 5.55 -8.76
N VAL A 157 6.57 5.27 -9.97
CA VAL A 157 6.28 3.90 -10.42
C VAL A 157 7.54 3.03 -10.38
N VAL A 158 8.66 3.55 -10.89
CA VAL A 158 9.94 2.82 -10.87
C VAL A 158 10.40 2.52 -9.44
N ILE A 159 10.31 3.49 -8.51
CA ILE A 159 10.67 3.30 -7.11
C ILE A 159 9.74 2.28 -6.44
N ALA A 160 8.43 2.34 -6.71
CA ALA A 160 7.46 1.39 -6.16
C ALA A 160 7.74 -0.05 -6.63
N VAL A 161 7.94 -0.24 -7.93
CA VAL A 161 8.24 -1.56 -8.52
C VAL A 161 9.60 -2.07 -8.06
N ALA A 162 10.66 -1.26 -8.13
CA ALA A 162 11.98 -1.68 -7.68
C ALA A 162 12.00 -1.95 -6.17
N GLY A 163 11.40 -1.07 -5.36
CA GLY A 163 11.35 -1.22 -3.91
C GLY A 163 10.52 -2.41 -3.46
N SER A 164 9.41 -2.72 -4.14
CA SER A 164 8.64 -3.94 -3.87
C SER A 164 9.40 -5.21 -4.26
N LEU A 165 9.99 -5.26 -5.45
CA LEU A 165 10.77 -6.43 -5.89
C LEU A 165 11.99 -6.68 -4.99
N LEU A 166 12.77 -5.65 -4.70
CA LEU A 166 13.92 -5.73 -3.79
C LEU A 166 13.48 -6.07 -2.37
N GLY A 167 12.39 -5.47 -1.87
CA GLY A 167 11.87 -5.75 -0.53
C GLY A 167 11.35 -7.17 -0.36
N VAL A 168 10.68 -7.73 -1.38
CA VAL A 168 10.28 -9.16 -1.43
C VAL A 168 11.52 -10.05 -1.49
N TYR A 169 12.47 -9.75 -2.39
CA TYR A 169 13.71 -10.52 -2.52
C TYR A 169 14.49 -10.56 -1.21
N LEU A 170 14.72 -9.40 -0.59
CA LEU A 170 15.44 -9.28 0.67
C LEU A 170 14.68 -9.92 1.84
N SER A 171 13.34 -9.96 1.75
CA SER A 171 12.50 -10.66 2.73
C SER A 171 12.87 -12.13 2.85
N PHE A 172 13.22 -12.79 1.74
CA PHE A 172 13.65 -14.19 1.74
C PHE A 172 14.99 -14.39 2.44
N PHE A 173 15.95 -13.46 2.31
CA PHE A 173 17.24 -13.55 3.00
C PHE A 173 17.15 -13.21 4.49
N LEU A 174 16.22 -12.34 4.86
CA LEU A 174 15.99 -11.92 6.23
C LEU A 174 14.98 -12.80 6.98
N ASP A 175 14.47 -13.86 6.35
CA ASP A 175 13.36 -14.71 6.81
C ASP A 175 12.11 -13.92 7.26
N SER A 176 11.92 -12.69 6.76
CA SER A 176 10.92 -11.72 7.23
C SER A 176 9.63 -11.78 6.43
N ALA A 177 8.58 -11.15 6.94
CA ALA A 177 7.37 -10.91 6.18
C ALA A 177 7.64 -9.82 5.12
N PRO A 178 7.17 -9.99 3.86
CA PRO A 178 7.45 -9.05 2.76
C PRO A 178 6.92 -7.63 2.97
N ALA A 179 5.72 -7.49 3.55
CA ALA A 179 5.11 -6.17 3.76
C ALA A 179 5.99 -5.22 4.61
N PRO A 180 6.42 -5.60 5.84
CA PRO A 180 7.27 -4.72 6.64
C PRO A 180 8.67 -4.52 6.05
N THR A 181 9.24 -5.49 5.32
CA THR A 181 10.56 -5.28 4.69
C THR A 181 10.51 -4.26 3.57
N ILE A 182 9.47 -4.31 2.73
CA ILE A 182 9.25 -3.31 1.68
C ILE A 182 9.06 -1.92 2.30
N VAL A 183 8.25 -1.81 3.35
CA VAL A 183 8.00 -0.52 4.03
C VAL A 183 9.30 0.03 4.60
N LEU A 184 10.08 -0.78 5.32
CA LEU A 184 11.37 -0.36 5.89
C LEU A 184 12.36 0.06 4.80
N LEU A 185 12.43 -0.69 3.70
CA LEU A 185 13.29 -0.36 2.57
C LEU A 185 12.89 0.97 1.94
N LEU A 186 11.59 1.18 1.67
CA LEU A 186 11.11 2.46 1.14
C LEU A 186 11.32 3.62 2.13
N SER A 187 11.15 3.39 3.43
CA SER A 187 11.47 4.39 4.45
C SER A 187 12.94 4.79 4.44
N LEU A 188 13.87 3.83 4.29
CA LEU A 188 15.30 4.13 4.15
C LEU A 188 15.60 4.94 2.88
N VAL A 189 15.00 4.55 1.75
CA VAL A 189 15.14 5.28 0.49
C VAL A 189 14.57 6.70 0.61
N PHE A 190 13.44 6.87 1.31
CA PHE A 190 12.85 8.18 1.60
C PHE A 190 13.76 9.05 2.45
N VAL A 191 14.32 8.52 3.55
CA VAL A 191 15.27 9.26 4.38
C VAL A 191 16.49 9.68 3.57
N PHE A 192 17.03 8.78 2.72
CA PHE A 192 18.15 9.12 1.85
C PHE A 192 17.79 10.22 0.84
N ALA A 193 16.61 10.13 0.20
CA ALA A 193 16.12 11.16 -0.71
C ALA A 193 15.91 12.51 -0.02
N LEU A 194 15.39 12.50 1.22
CA LEU A 194 15.20 13.70 2.04
C LEU A 194 16.53 14.37 2.40
N LEU A 195 17.53 13.60 2.82
CA LEU A 195 18.87 14.12 3.11
C LEU A 195 19.56 14.67 1.86
N HIS A 196 19.34 14.05 0.70
CA HIS A 196 19.88 14.55 -0.56
C HIS A 196 19.19 15.83 -1.02
N ALA A 197 17.86 15.92 -0.85
CA ALA A 197 17.08 17.10 -1.17
C ALA A 197 17.40 18.28 -0.23
N SER A 198 17.58 18.05 1.06
CA SER A 198 17.93 19.09 2.03
C SER A 198 19.32 19.69 1.78
N ARG A 199 20.29 18.87 1.34
CA ARG A 199 21.63 19.34 0.93
C ARG A 199 21.64 20.17 -0.35
N ARG A 200 20.58 20.11 -1.15
CA ARG A 200 20.43 20.91 -2.39
C ARG A 200 19.80 22.27 -2.16
N VAL A 201 19.33 22.56 -0.94
CA VAL A 201 18.96 23.92 -0.54
C VAL A 201 20.27 24.61 -0.15
N PRO A 202 20.81 25.52 -0.97
CA PRO A 202 21.90 26.37 -0.52
C PRO A 202 21.35 27.24 0.61
N GLU A 203 22.13 27.40 1.67
CA GLU A 203 21.90 28.45 2.66
C GLU A 203 21.78 29.81 1.94
N ALA A 204 20.55 30.27 1.75
CA ALA A 204 20.19 31.64 1.39
C ALA A 204 18.74 31.83 1.88
N SER A 205 18.42 32.67 2.85
CA SER A 205 19.08 33.84 3.41
C SER A 205 18.59 34.08 4.84
N VAL A 206 19.52 34.50 5.71
CA VAL A 206 19.27 35.21 6.98
C VAL A 206 18.49 36.50 6.73
#